data_AF-A0A2C6KDM2-F1
#
_entry.id   AF-A0A2C6KDM2-F1
#
_cell.length_a   1.000
_cell.length_b   1.000
_cell.length_c   1.000
_cell.angle_alpha   90.00
_cell.angle_beta   90.00
_cell.angle_gamma   90.00
#
_symmetry.space_group_name_H-M   'P 1'
#
loop_
_entity.id
_entity.type
_entity.pdbx_description
1 polymer ?
#
loop_
_entity_poly.entity_id
_entity_poly.type
_entity_poly.pdbx_seq_one_letter_code
_entity_poly.pdbx_strand_id
1 'polypeptide(L)'
;VQCARGKSSHLKSGGLLQPLPIPSLPWEEISINLIVGLPVTEDGWDAILTIVCRLTKMAHFIPTTQTASAEDIARLILREVIRLHGVPK
;
A
#
# COMPACT_ATOMS: atom_id res chain seq x y z
N VAL A 1 -17.62 -17.22 -33.17
CA VAL A 1 -16.62 -16.64 -32.23
C VAL A 1 -17.25 -15.95 -31.00
N GLN A 2 -18.55 -15.60 -31.03
CA GLN A 2 -19.22 -14.86 -29.94
C GLN A 2 -19.37 -15.66 -28.63
N CYS A 3 -19.58 -16.98 -28.70
CA CYS A 3 -19.68 -17.85 -27.50
C CYS A 3 -18.37 -18.02 -26.71
N ALA A 4 -17.21 -17.71 -27.29
CA ALA A 4 -15.92 -17.85 -26.62
C ALA A 4 -15.61 -16.67 -25.68
N ARG A 5 -16.23 -15.49 -25.90
CA ARG A 5 -16.00 -14.27 -25.10
C ARG A 5 -16.65 -14.31 -23.72
N GLY A 6 -17.72 -15.09 -23.54
CA GLY A 6 -18.40 -15.25 -22.24
C GLY A 6 -17.82 -16.37 -21.37
N LYS A 7 -16.81 -17.09 -21.86
CA LYS A 7 -16.14 -18.16 -21.11
C LYS A 7 -14.94 -17.56 -20.37
N SER A 8 -14.82 -17.87 -19.09
CA SER A 8 -13.61 -17.57 -18.31
C SER A 8 -12.40 -18.28 -18.93
N SER A 9 -11.26 -17.61 -18.97
CA SER A 9 -10.00 -18.28 -19.27
C SER A 9 -9.67 -19.23 -18.12
N HIS A 10 -9.51 -20.51 -18.44
CA HIS A 10 -9.00 -21.53 -17.51
C HIS A 10 -7.51 -21.83 -17.75
N LEU A 11 -6.84 -21.05 -18.60
CA LEU A 11 -5.39 -21.13 -18.74
C LEU A 11 -4.76 -20.63 -17.45
N LYS A 12 -3.81 -21.39 -16.92
CA LYS A 12 -2.96 -20.93 -15.82
C LYS A 12 -2.31 -19.60 -16.24
N SER A 13 -2.22 -18.64 -15.31
CA SER A 13 -1.46 -17.42 -15.58
C SER A 13 -0.07 -17.82 -16.06
N GLY A 14 0.27 -17.42 -17.29
CA GLY A 14 1.55 -17.79 -17.88
C GLY A 14 2.70 -17.07 -17.18
N GLY A 15 3.77 -17.79 -16.86
CA GLY A 15 5.03 -17.22 -16.39
C GLY A 15 5.29 -17.36 -14.89
N LEU A 16 6.55 -17.13 -14.51
CA LEU A 16 6.99 -17.02 -13.12
C LEU A 16 6.75 -15.59 -12.63
N LEU A 17 6.47 -15.42 -11.33
CA LEU A 17 6.44 -14.10 -10.71
C LEU A 17 7.83 -13.46 -10.82
N GLN A 18 7.88 -12.16 -11.14
CA GLN A 18 9.11 -11.38 -11.20
C GLN A 18 9.18 -10.48 -9.96
N PRO A 19 9.89 -10.88 -8.90
CA PRO A 19 10.01 -10.07 -7.69
C PRO A 19 10.88 -8.84 -7.95
N LEU A 20 10.58 -7.76 -7.24
CA LEU A 20 11.43 -6.57 -7.23
C LEU A 20 12.78 -6.88 -6.56
N PRO A 21 13.87 -6.22 -6.98
CA PRO A 21 15.15 -6.29 -6.27
C PRO A 21 15.00 -5.93 -4.78
N ILE A 22 15.82 -6.55 -3.95
CA ILE A 22 15.86 -6.27 -2.51
C ILE A 22 16.56 -4.91 -2.30
N PRO A 23 15.99 -3.96 -1.54
CA PRO A 23 16.65 -2.70 -1.25
C PRO A 23 17.93 -2.91 -0.43
N SER A 24 18.88 -1.98 -0.56
CA SER A 24 20.18 -2.08 0.12
C SER A 24 20.15 -1.50 1.53
N LEU A 25 19.32 -0.47 1.74
CA LEU A 25 19.20 0.24 3.01
C LEU A 25 17.76 0.21 3.55
N PRO A 26 17.58 0.23 4.89
CA PRO A 26 16.26 0.42 5.48
C PRO A 26 15.65 1.73 4.98
N TRP A 27 14.35 1.72 4.71
CA TRP A 27 13.58 2.89 4.25
C TRP A 27 13.99 3.45 2.88
N GLU A 28 14.92 2.82 2.16
CA GLU A 28 15.23 3.17 0.77
C GLU A 28 13.99 3.00 -0.11
N GLU A 29 13.21 1.95 0.11
CA GLU A 29 11.96 1.74 -0.60
C GLU A 29 10.84 1.29 0.34
N ILE A 30 9.68 1.91 0.15
CA ILE A 30 8.49 1.69 0.97
C ILE A 30 7.35 1.11 0.13
N SER A 31 6.48 0.33 0.78
CA SER A 31 5.20 -0.11 0.22
C SER A 31 4.09 0.61 0.98
N ILE A 32 3.20 1.26 0.24
CA ILE A 32 2.06 2.01 0.78
C ILE A 32 0.79 1.26 0.39
N ASN A 33 -0.11 1.05 1.35
CA ASN A 33 -1.42 0.48 1.09
C ASN A 33 -2.48 1.14 1.98
N LEU A 34 -3.74 1.11 1.53
CA LEU A 34 -4.87 1.62 2.29
C LEU A 34 -5.84 0.47 2.58
N ILE A 35 -6.09 0.23 3.86
CA ILE A 35 -7.12 -0.72 4.31
C ILE A 35 -8.40 0.09 4.51
N VAL A 36 -9.43 -0.17 3.70
CA VAL A 36 -10.71 0.57 3.67
C VAL A 36 -11.88 -0.32 4.07
N GLY A 37 -13.06 0.29 4.29
CA GLY A 37 -14.28 -0.45 4.64
C GLY A 37 -14.30 -0.93 6.09
N LEU A 38 -13.57 -0.26 6.98
CA LEU A 38 -13.59 -0.54 8.41
C LEU A 38 -14.80 0.14 9.06
N PRO A 39 -15.27 -0.36 10.22
CA PRO A 39 -16.22 0.38 11.04
C PRO A 39 -15.66 1.75 11.42
N VAL A 40 -16.53 2.76 11.43
CA VAL A 40 -16.17 4.13 11.81
C VAL A 40 -15.85 4.17 13.31
N THR A 41 -14.69 4.70 13.68
CA THR A 41 -14.31 4.92 15.09
C THR A 41 -15.04 6.13 15.69
N GLU A 42 -14.98 6.30 17.01
CA GLU A 42 -15.53 7.51 17.67
C GLU A 42 -14.91 8.81 17.13
N ASP A 43 -13.60 8.77 16.79
CA ASP A 43 -12.88 9.88 16.18
C ASP A 43 -13.15 10.07 14.66
N GLY A 44 -14.04 9.26 14.06
CA GLY A 44 -14.44 9.39 12.66
C GLY A 44 -13.54 8.73 11.61
N TRP A 45 -12.60 7.85 12.00
CA TRP A 45 -11.73 7.12 11.07
C TRP A 45 -12.41 5.84 10.57
N ASP A 46 -12.27 5.54 9.27
CA ASP A 46 -12.83 4.35 8.63
C ASP A 46 -11.82 3.59 7.74
N ALA A 47 -10.54 3.99 7.81
CA ALA A 47 -9.45 3.37 7.08
C ALA A 47 -8.12 3.40 7.85
N ILE A 48 -7.18 2.55 7.44
CA ILE A 48 -5.81 2.53 7.95
C ILE A 48 -4.84 2.65 6.78
N LEU A 49 -4.00 3.68 6.80
CA LEU A 49 -2.86 3.81 5.89
C LEU A 49 -1.71 2.97 6.46
N THR A 50 -1.25 2.00 5.68
CA THR A 50 -0.10 1.16 6.01
C THR A 50 1.11 1.58 5.19
N ILE A 51 2.23 1.82 5.87
CA ILE A 51 3.50 2.14 5.22
C ILE A 51 4.56 1.18 5.73
N VAL A 52 5.12 0.37 4.84
CA VAL A 52 6.00 -0.75 5.18
C VAL A 52 7.36 -0.56 4.53
N CYS A 53 8.42 -0.62 5.32
CA CYS A 53 9.79 -0.70 4.80
C CYS A 53 9.99 -2.06 4.11
N ARG A 54 10.35 -2.07 2.82
CA ARG A 54 10.42 -3.34 2.07
C ARG A 54 11.51 -4.27 2.59
N LEU A 55 12.63 -3.70 3.08
CA LEU A 55 13.78 -4.45 3.61
C LEU A 55 13.52 -5.04 4.99
N THR A 56 13.16 -4.20 5.97
CA THR A 56 13.06 -4.62 7.38
C THR A 56 11.68 -5.15 7.76
N LYS A 57 10.67 -4.93 6.93
CA LYS A 57 9.24 -5.20 7.20
C LYS A 57 8.68 -4.42 8.40
N MET A 58 9.40 -3.42 8.92
CA MET A 58 8.84 -2.47 9.88
C MET A 58 7.69 -1.71 9.21
N ALA A 59 6.58 -1.56 9.93
CA ALA A 59 5.34 -0.99 9.41
C ALA A 59 4.81 0.11 10.33
N HIS A 60 4.32 1.19 9.72
CA HIS A 60 3.46 2.19 10.37
C HIS A 60 2.02 1.93 9.99
N PHE A 61 1.13 1.92 10.99
CA PHE A 61 -0.32 1.81 10.83
C PHE A 61 -0.94 3.11 11.30
N ILE A 62 -1.46 3.90 10.37
CA ILE A 62 -1.90 5.26 10.64
C ILE A 62 -3.40 5.34 10.37
N PRO A 63 -4.23 5.72 11.37
CA PRO A 63 -5.66 5.90 11.14
C PRO A 63 -5.90 7.05 10.16
N THR A 64 -6.82 6.84 9.23
CA THR A 64 -7.20 7.81 8.19
C THR A 64 -8.65 7.56 7.76
N THR A 65 -9.13 8.34 6.79
CA THR A 65 -10.40 8.07 6.12
C THR A 65 -10.16 7.42 4.76
N GLN A 66 -11.12 6.61 4.31
CA GLN A 66 -11.11 5.98 2.98
C GLN A 66 -11.27 7.01 1.85
N THR A 67 -11.74 8.21 2.19
CA THR A 67 -11.85 9.37 1.29
C THR A 67 -10.64 10.31 1.34
N ALA A 68 -9.57 9.93 2.07
CA ALA A 68 -8.36 10.73 2.18
C ALA A 68 -7.77 11.03 0.79
N SER A 69 -7.48 12.31 0.55
CA SER A 69 -6.88 12.74 -0.72
C SER A 69 -5.42 12.33 -0.81
N ALA A 70 -4.84 12.43 -2.01
CA ALA A 70 -3.41 12.25 -2.19
C ALA A 70 -2.58 13.23 -1.35
N GLU A 71 -3.09 14.45 -1.14
CA GLU A 71 -2.44 15.45 -0.30
C GLU A 71 -2.47 15.05 1.18
N ASP A 72 -3.60 14.54 1.67
CA ASP A 72 -3.70 14.04 3.05
C ASP A 72 -2.74 12.89 3.30
N ILE A 73 -2.68 11.93 2.36
CA ILE A 73 -1.73 10.81 2.43
C ILE A 73 -0.29 11.32 2.41
N ALA A 74 0.05 12.29 1.55
CA ALA A 74 1.39 12.88 1.51
C ALA A 74 1.77 13.54 2.83
N ARG A 75 0.84 14.27 3.48
CA ARG A 75 1.06 14.83 4.83
C ARG A 75 1.31 13.75 5.87
N LEU A 76 0.57 12.65 5.82
CA LEU A 76 0.77 11.52 6.75
C LEU A 76 2.14 10.84 6.53
N ILE A 77 2.56 10.63 5.28
CA ILE A 77 3.89 10.08 4.95
C ILE A 77 4.99 11.02 5.48
N LEU A 78 4.84 12.33 5.27
CA LEU A 78 5.79 13.32 5.78
C LEU A 78 5.91 13.26 7.31
N ARG A 79 4.76 13.24 8.01
CA ARG A 79 4.68 13.28 9.47
C ARG A 79 5.17 12.00 10.13
N GLU A 80 4.78 10.84 9.60
CA GLU A 80 4.97 9.55 10.26
C GLU A 80 6.19 8.78 9.74
N VAL A 81 6.62 9.02 8.51
CA VAL A 81 7.73 8.27 7.89
C VAL A 81 8.93 9.15 7.64
N ILE A 82 8.79 10.21 6.84
CA ILE A 82 9.94 11.01 6.39
C ILE A 82 10.61 11.73 7.58
N ARG A 83 9.81 12.24 8.52
CA ARG A 83 10.32 12.85 9.76
C ARG A 83 11.23 11.91 10.57
N LEU A 84 10.97 10.60 10.54
CA LEU A 84 11.67 9.62 11.37
C LEU A 84 12.79 8.91 10.63
N HIS A 85 12.60 8.63 9.34
CA HIS A 85 13.44 7.71 8.57
C HIS A 85 14.11 8.35 7.35
N GLY A 86 13.77 9.60 7.05
CA GLY A 86 14.22 10.30 5.84
C GLY A 86 13.36 10.01 4.62
N VAL A 87 13.74 10.59 3.48
CA VAL A 87 13.00 10.48 2.22
C VAL A 87 13.37 9.16 1.52
N PRO A 88 12.40 8.27 1.24
CA PRO A 88 12.62 7.10 0.40
C PRO A 88 13.08 7.50 -1.01
N LYS A 89 13.78 6.59 -1.68
CA LYS A 89 14.37 6.80 -3.00
C LYS A 89 13.34 6.78 -4.13
#